data_AF-A0A561R3E4-F1
#
_entry.id   AF-A0A561R3E4-F1
#
_cell.length_a   1.000
_cell.length_b   1.000
_cell.length_c   1.000
_cell.angle_alpha   90.00
_cell.angle_beta   90.00
_cell.angle_gamma   90.00
#
_symmetry.space_group_name_H-M   'P 1'
#
loop_
_entity.id
_entity.type
_entity.pdbx_description
1 polymer ?
#
loop_
_entity_poly.entity_id
_entity_poly.type
_entity_poly.pdbx_seq_one_letter_code
_entity_poly.pdbx_strand_id
1 'polypeptide(L)'
;MLLSNSTCRRLLVAAFFAGSASIGHAAGGSLGPISDFMTMDVCTQPDGSIAPGKIPGTPDCKARRDIRPGERPPYVVGNFPAPKSGCGQGPVTKINVPVQKGKNTRIVSSTIRSACGEPVAADDDDADRNGASIQWYDGGYGFIMGSYSPVALSSFESDLCAQNPESSQRFFRGWVIAPSIVPALGTAGYGVFPSKLNTGDPAKLATGCAQRYNRGLTTWFTTKFQYKSNLNLVSIVSSHYSRSSKSGETPGEAMQVEQTYWTREFGLSRWEKWAREDWVHPRSGQAAPALAARIAAAGRCSRPALDGVSYNDKLQVSATSGDPKAYARTVRDRETGQDHTWYMTLCEDYTNAAVPSTSTDYLKFVNGLADDLYWK
;
A
#
# COMPACT_ATOMS: atom_id res chain seq x y z
N MET A 1 52.22 -37.60 65.42
CA MET A 1 53.41 -36.98 64.80
C MET A 1 53.22 -37.06 63.29
N LEU A 2 52.91 -35.91 62.65
CA LEU A 2 53.81 -35.14 61.76
C LEU A 2 53.97 -35.82 60.39
N LEU A 3 53.28 -35.37 59.33
CA LEU A 3 53.66 -34.35 58.31
C LEU A 3 53.93 -35.06 56.95
N SER A 4 53.20 -34.75 55.86
CA SER A 4 53.58 -33.82 54.74
C SER A 4 54.47 -34.51 53.69
N ASN A 5 54.34 -34.45 52.34
CA ASN A 5 53.81 -33.53 51.32
C ASN A 5 53.44 -34.35 50.05
N SER A 6 52.32 -34.12 49.34
CA SER A 6 52.04 -33.06 48.35
C SER A 6 52.97 -33.03 47.12
N THR A 7 52.52 -33.63 46.00
CA THR A 7 52.98 -33.24 44.65
C THR A 7 51.78 -32.89 43.78
N CYS A 8 51.79 -31.65 43.27
CA CYS A 8 50.72 -30.98 42.55
C CYS A 8 50.77 -31.33 41.05
N ARG A 9 49.70 -31.92 40.48
CA ARG A 9 49.48 -32.00 39.03
C ARG A 9 48.33 -31.06 38.66
N ARG A 10 48.64 -30.00 37.92
CA ARG A 10 47.66 -29.09 37.32
C ARG A 10 47.09 -29.74 36.05
N LEU A 11 45.78 -29.99 36.04
CA LEU A 11 45.01 -30.28 34.83
C LEU A 11 44.44 -28.95 34.30
N LEU A 12 44.80 -28.61 33.06
CA LEU A 12 44.19 -27.53 32.28
C LEU A 12 42.87 -28.02 31.70
N VAL A 13 41.75 -27.44 32.13
CA VAL A 13 40.43 -27.62 31.53
C VAL A 13 40.26 -26.54 30.46
N ALA A 14 40.22 -26.93 29.19
CA ALA A 14 39.88 -26.05 28.09
C ALA A 14 38.34 -25.94 27.99
N ALA A 15 37.79 -24.79 28.37
CA ALA A 15 36.38 -24.46 28.19
C ALA A 15 36.14 -23.98 26.76
N PHE A 16 35.46 -24.79 25.95
CA PHE A 16 34.92 -24.39 24.66
C PHE A 16 33.69 -23.49 24.90
N PHE A 17 33.86 -22.18 24.80
CA PHE A 17 32.73 -21.25 24.69
C PHE A 17 32.20 -21.28 23.25
N ALA A 18 31.05 -21.90 23.06
CA ALA A 18 30.24 -21.73 21.85
C ALA A 18 29.68 -20.30 21.86
N GLY A 19 30.31 -19.41 21.09
CA GLY A 19 29.80 -18.06 20.86
C GLY A 19 28.54 -18.12 20.00
N SER A 20 27.39 -17.86 20.61
CA SER A 20 26.17 -17.53 19.89
C SER A 20 26.43 -16.26 19.08
N ALA A 21 26.62 -16.42 17.77
CA ALA A 21 26.63 -15.30 16.84
C ALA A 21 25.22 -14.73 16.79
N SER A 22 24.96 -13.73 17.64
CA SER A 22 23.83 -12.83 17.47
C SER A 22 23.97 -12.20 16.09
N ILE A 23 23.09 -12.57 15.15
CA ILE A 23 22.93 -11.82 13.90
C ILE A 23 22.42 -10.44 14.32
N GLY A 24 23.37 -9.52 14.53
CA GLY A 24 23.07 -8.12 14.71
C GLY A 24 22.32 -7.68 13.47
N HIS A 25 21.02 -7.46 13.60
CA HIS A 25 20.28 -6.66 12.64
C HIS A 25 20.96 -5.31 12.67
N ALA A 26 21.74 -5.00 11.63
CA ALA A 26 22.22 -3.66 11.42
C ALA A 26 21.02 -2.73 11.58
N ALA A 27 21.16 -1.71 12.43
CA ALA A 27 20.16 -0.67 12.57
C ALA A 27 20.05 0.05 11.23
N GLY A 28 19.25 -0.52 10.33
CA GLY A 28 18.99 0.03 9.01
C GLY A 28 18.33 1.39 9.24
N GLY A 29 18.94 2.43 8.69
CA GLY A 29 18.39 3.78 8.78
C GLY A 29 16.96 3.83 8.26
N SER A 30 16.15 4.72 8.83
CA SER A 30 14.82 5.02 8.28
C SER A 30 14.93 5.51 6.84
N LEU A 31 13.94 5.16 6.02
CA LEU A 31 13.80 5.70 4.67
C LEU A 31 13.05 7.02 4.64
N GLY A 32 12.89 7.73 5.76
CA GLY A 32 12.19 9.02 5.87
C GLY A 32 10.71 8.89 6.28
N PRO A 33 9.96 10.00 6.28
CA PRO A 33 8.55 10.01 6.68
C PRO A 33 7.65 9.33 5.64
N ILE A 34 6.50 8.82 6.10
CA ILE A 34 5.50 8.16 5.25
C ILE A 34 4.86 9.11 4.24
N SER A 35 4.81 10.41 4.55
CA SER A 35 4.30 11.46 3.67
C SER A 35 4.94 11.44 2.29
N ASP A 36 6.25 11.21 2.26
CA ASP A 36 7.06 11.16 1.03
C ASP A 36 6.65 9.97 0.13
N PHE A 37 6.03 8.92 0.69
CA PHE A 37 5.56 7.73 -0.06
C PHE A 37 4.07 7.79 -0.40
N MET A 38 3.35 8.75 0.16
CA MET A 38 1.91 8.95 -0.09
C MET A 38 1.69 10.03 -1.16
N THR A 39 2.59 11.00 -1.23
CA THR A 39 2.58 12.10 -2.19
C THR A 39 3.49 11.78 -3.38
N MET A 40 3.11 12.21 -4.59
CA MET A 40 3.99 12.07 -5.75
C MET A 40 5.12 13.12 -5.71
N ASP A 41 6.31 12.71 -6.11
CA ASP A 41 7.46 13.59 -6.28
C ASP A 41 7.33 14.43 -7.56
N VAL A 42 8.04 15.55 -7.60
CA VAL A 42 8.35 16.32 -8.81
C VAL A 42 9.85 16.49 -8.93
N CYS A 43 10.36 16.40 -10.15
CA CYS A 43 11.74 16.76 -10.43
C CYS A 43 11.90 18.28 -10.36
N THR A 44 13.02 18.76 -9.83
CA THR A 44 13.27 20.20 -9.65
C THR A 44 14.45 20.70 -10.47
N GLN A 45 14.37 21.98 -10.83
CA GLN A 45 15.51 22.77 -11.30
C GLN A 45 16.35 23.27 -10.11
N PRO A 46 17.56 23.80 -10.34
CA PRO A 46 18.41 24.33 -9.26
C PRO A 46 17.76 25.44 -8.41
N ASP A 47 16.82 26.19 -8.98
CA ASP A 47 16.04 27.23 -8.28
C ASP A 47 14.86 26.67 -7.47
N GLY A 48 14.64 25.35 -7.49
CA GLY A 48 13.55 24.67 -6.79
C GLY A 48 12.21 24.64 -7.54
N SER A 49 12.13 25.26 -8.72
CA SER A 49 10.96 25.16 -9.60
C SER A 49 10.81 23.75 -10.18
N ILE A 50 9.59 23.41 -10.60
CA ILE A 50 9.31 22.10 -11.22
C ILE A 50 10.02 22.04 -12.59
N ALA A 51 10.77 20.97 -12.82
CA ALA A 51 11.40 20.70 -14.10
C ALA A 51 10.36 20.10 -15.08
N PRO A 52 10.01 20.78 -16.18
CA PRO A 52 8.98 20.31 -17.11
C PRO A 52 9.38 19.01 -17.81
N GLY A 53 8.42 18.10 -17.99
CA GLY A 53 8.59 16.87 -18.77
C GLY A 53 9.50 15.82 -18.14
N LYS A 54 9.96 16.02 -16.90
CA LYS A 54 10.82 15.08 -16.17
C LYS A 54 10.00 14.25 -15.19
N ILE A 55 10.35 12.97 -15.08
CA ILE A 55 9.62 12.00 -14.26
C ILE A 55 10.54 11.50 -13.14
N PRO A 56 10.12 11.49 -11.87
CA PRO A 56 10.92 10.90 -10.79
C PRO A 56 11.27 9.44 -11.06
N GLY A 57 12.49 9.04 -10.69
CA GLY A 57 13.01 7.69 -10.93
C GLY A 57 13.72 7.49 -12.27
N THR A 58 13.72 8.48 -13.17
CA THR A 58 14.49 8.45 -14.43
C THR A 58 15.85 9.18 -14.29
N PRO A 59 16.86 8.86 -15.14
CA PRO A 59 18.21 9.44 -15.02
C PRO A 59 18.30 10.97 -15.18
N ASP A 60 17.31 11.60 -15.83
CA ASP A 60 17.24 13.05 -16.06
C ASP A 60 16.70 13.85 -14.86
N CYS A 61 16.15 13.16 -13.86
CA CYS A 61 15.65 13.71 -12.61
C CYS A 61 16.74 13.74 -11.51
N LYS A 62 17.55 14.80 -11.49
CA LYS A 62 18.69 14.91 -10.57
C LYS A 62 18.34 15.37 -9.16
N ALA A 63 17.29 16.15 -9.02
CA ALA A 63 16.78 16.67 -7.75
C ALA A 63 15.26 16.53 -7.74
N ARG A 64 14.68 16.31 -6.56
CA ARG A 64 13.26 16.06 -6.38
C ARG A 64 12.73 16.56 -5.04
N ARG A 65 11.41 16.69 -4.95
CA ARG A 65 10.64 16.94 -3.72
C ARG A 65 9.20 16.50 -3.94
N ASP A 66 8.45 16.36 -2.86
CA ASP A 66 6.99 16.24 -2.91
C ASP A 66 6.36 17.41 -3.67
N ILE A 67 5.33 17.10 -4.46
CA ILE A 67 4.44 18.12 -5.01
C ILE A 67 3.69 18.84 -3.87
N ARG A 68 3.55 20.16 -3.96
CA ARG A 68 2.89 20.98 -2.95
C ARG A 68 1.40 21.17 -3.26
N PRO A 69 0.58 21.53 -2.26
CA PRO A 69 -0.82 21.87 -2.49
C PRO A 69 -0.97 22.95 -3.56
N GLY A 70 -1.85 22.72 -4.52
CA GLY A 70 -2.13 23.64 -5.62
C GLY A 70 -1.13 23.62 -6.78
N GLU A 71 -0.01 22.90 -6.69
CA GLU A 71 0.90 22.73 -7.83
C GLU A 71 0.31 21.78 -8.88
N ARG A 72 0.40 22.14 -10.17
CA ARG A 72 -0.06 21.28 -11.27
C ARG A 72 0.88 20.07 -11.40
N PRO A 73 0.36 18.83 -11.42
CA PRO A 73 1.19 17.65 -11.67
C PRO A 73 1.91 17.74 -13.03
N PRO A 74 3.26 17.65 -13.07
CA PRO A 74 4.02 17.72 -14.31
C PRO A 74 3.98 16.42 -15.13
N TYR A 75 3.50 15.35 -14.52
CA TYR A 75 3.22 14.05 -15.13
C TYR A 75 1.97 13.46 -14.45
N VAL A 76 1.39 12.46 -15.09
CA VAL A 76 0.36 11.58 -14.51
C VAL A 76 0.84 10.15 -14.59
N VAL A 77 0.27 9.26 -13.78
CA VAL A 77 0.63 7.86 -13.83
C VAL A 77 -0.61 7.01 -14.14
N GLY A 78 -0.49 6.12 -15.12
CA GLY A 78 -1.61 5.30 -15.61
C GLY A 78 -1.41 3.83 -15.35
N ASN A 79 -2.49 3.05 -15.46
CA ASN A 79 -2.35 1.61 -15.56
C ASN A 79 -1.84 1.18 -16.95
N PHE A 80 -1.34 -0.04 -17.08
CA PHE A 80 -0.94 -0.55 -18.39
C PHE A 80 -2.14 -1.09 -19.16
N PRO A 81 -2.19 -0.88 -20.48
CA PRO A 81 -3.28 -1.38 -21.29
C PRO A 81 -3.27 -2.90 -21.42
N ALA A 82 -4.46 -3.46 -21.64
CA ALA A 82 -4.55 -4.86 -22.08
C ALA A 82 -4.09 -4.94 -23.55
N PRO A 83 -3.51 -6.06 -24.00
CA PRO A 83 -3.02 -6.23 -25.38
C PRO A 83 -4.02 -5.91 -26.50
N LYS A 84 -5.31 -5.83 -26.20
CA LYS A 84 -6.40 -5.55 -27.16
C LYS A 84 -7.30 -4.38 -26.75
N SER A 85 -6.93 -3.57 -25.76
CA SER A 85 -7.83 -2.52 -25.25
C SER A 85 -7.90 -1.27 -26.12
N GLY A 86 -6.97 -1.05 -27.05
CA GLY A 86 -6.91 0.17 -27.86
C GLY A 86 -6.48 1.43 -27.10
N CYS A 87 -6.12 1.31 -25.82
CA CYS A 87 -5.71 2.43 -24.97
C CYS A 87 -4.18 2.47 -24.95
N GLY A 88 -3.53 3.52 -25.46
CA GLY A 88 -2.06 3.61 -25.41
C GLY A 88 -1.51 3.69 -23.98
N GLN A 89 -2.22 4.38 -23.09
CA GLN A 89 -1.79 4.69 -21.72
C GLN A 89 -2.63 3.98 -20.63
N GLY A 90 -3.40 2.97 -21.03
CA GLY A 90 -4.40 2.34 -20.17
C GLY A 90 -5.64 3.22 -19.92
N PRO A 91 -6.73 2.65 -19.41
CA PRO A 91 -7.99 3.37 -19.17
C PRO A 91 -8.06 4.10 -17.83
N VAL A 92 -7.03 4.03 -16.98
CA VAL A 92 -7.04 4.63 -15.64
C VAL A 92 -5.81 5.52 -15.47
N THR A 93 -6.06 6.77 -15.09
CA THR A 93 -5.06 7.74 -14.65
C THR A 93 -5.15 7.94 -13.13
N LYS A 94 -4.00 8.06 -12.49
CA LYS A 94 -3.81 8.33 -11.06
C LYS A 94 -2.97 9.60 -10.91
N ILE A 95 -3.29 10.38 -9.89
CA ILE A 95 -2.42 11.42 -9.32
C ILE A 95 -2.53 11.34 -7.81
N ASN A 96 -1.42 11.58 -7.12
CA ASN A 96 -1.30 11.48 -5.68
C ASN A 96 -0.81 12.82 -5.15
N VAL A 97 -1.74 13.73 -4.83
CA VAL A 97 -1.40 15.13 -4.51
C VAL A 97 -1.98 15.55 -3.17
N PRO A 98 -1.33 16.44 -2.43
CA PRO A 98 -1.92 17.04 -1.25
C PRO A 98 -2.96 18.07 -1.68
N VAL A 99 -4.15 17.96 -1.13
CA VAL A 99 -5.23 18.93 -1.27
C VAL A 99 -5.43 19.64 0.05
N GLN A 100 -5.57 20.96 0.00
CA GLN A 100 -5.80 21.79 1.19
C GLN A 100 -7.20 22.41 1.11
N LYS A 101 -8.03 22.16 2.12
CA LYS A 101 -9.30 22.85 2.34
C LYS A 101 -9.28 23.52 3.71
N GLY A 102 -9.33 24.86 3.73
CA GLY A 102 -9.15 25.64 4.95
C GLY A 102 -7.79 25.37 5.61
N LYS A 103 -7.80 24.97 6.88
CA LYS A 103 -6.58 24.64 7.64
C LYS A 103 -6.15 23.18 7.51
N ASN A 104 -6.96 22.35 6.87
CA ASN A 104 -6.75 20.91 6.79
C ASN A 104 -6.16 20.52 5.43
N THR A 105 -5.16 19.64 5.46
CA THR A 105 -4.56 19.02 4.27
C THR A 105 -4.82 17.52 4.32
N ARG A 106 -5.07 16.91 3.17
CA ARG A 106 -5.13 15.45 2.99
C ARG A 106 -4.46 15.10 1.68
N ILE A 107 -3.96 13.87 1.60
CA ILE A 107 -3.41 13.35 0.35
C ILE A 107 -4.55 12.65 -0.39
N VAL A 108 -4.77 13.06 -1.63
CA VAL A 108 -5.83 12.52 -2.48
C VAL A 108 -5.19 11.75 -3.63
N SER A 109 -5.43 10.46 -3.65
CA SER A 109 -5.03 9.59 -4.75
C SER A 109 -6.21 9.34 -5.66
N SER A 110 -6.33 10.12 -6.73
CA SER A 110 -7.47 10.04 -7.66
C SER A 110 -7.47 8.73 -8.44
N THR A 111 -8.59 8.38 -9.05
CA THR A 111 -8.75 7.31 -10.04
C THR A 111 -9.62 7.89 -11.14
N ILE A 112 -8.99 8.37 -12.20
CA ILE A 112 -9.67 9.03 -13.31
C ILE A 112 -9.76 8.02 -14.46
N ARG A 113 -10.97 7.68 -14.87
CA ARG A 113 -11.16 6.74 -15.99
C ARG A 113 -11.26 7.50 -17.30
N SER A 114 -10.54 7.05 -18.32
CA SER A 114 -10.70 7.50 -19.69
C SER A 114 -11.30 6.38 -20.53
N ALA A 115 -12.18 6.72 -21.47
CA ALA A 115 -12.72 5.78 -22.45
C ALA A 115 -11.70 5.41 -23.56
N CYS A 116 -10.41 5.53 -23.26
CA CYS A 116 -9.31 5.35 -24.21
C CYS A 116 -9.25 6.41 -25.33
N GLY A 117 -9.74 7.62 -25.01
CA GLY A 117 -9.53 8.91 -25.68
C GLY A 117 -9.09 10.00 -24.68
N GLU A 118 -9.12 11.28 -25.07
CA GLU A 118 -8.87 12.39 -24.12
C GLU A 118 -9.78 12.27 -22.89
N PRO A 119 -9.30 12.63 -21.67
CA PRO A 119 -10.15 12.71 -20.49
C PRO A 119 -11.36 13.60 -20.81
N VAL A 120 -12.57 13.07 -20.57
CA VAL A 120 -13.79 13.86 -20.76
C VAL A 120 -13.72 15.07 -19.82
N ALA A 121 -14.07 16.26 -20.33
CA ALA A 121 -13.96 17.52 -19.61
C ALA A 121 -14.74 17.46 -18.27
N ALA A 122 -14.28 18.25 -17.29
CA ALA A 122 -14.82 18.27 -15.93
C ALA A 122 -16.29 18.72 -15.81
N ASP A 123 -16.91 19.11 -16.92
CA ASP A 123 -18.27 19.65 -16.97
C ASP A 123 -19.30 18.65 -17.55
N ASP A 124 -18.88 17.42 -17.87
CA ASP A 124 -19.80 16.30 -18.13
C ASP A 124 -20.08 15.57 -16.81
N ASP A 125 -21.35 15.38 -16.47
CA ASP A 125 -21.89 14.73 -15.27
C ASP A 125 -21.46 13.24 -15.09
N ASP A 126 -20.43 12.77 -15.80
CA ASP A 126 -19.83 11.44 -15.77
C ASP A 126 -18.94 11.22 -14.52
N ALA A 127 -19.15 12.02 -13.45
CA ALA A 127 -18.50 11.90 -12.14
C ALA A 127 -18.66 10.50 -11.52
N ASP A 128 -19.69 9.75 -11.94
CA ASP A 128 -19.96 8.36 -11.58
C ASP A 128 -18.85 7.37 -12.00
N ARG A 129 -17.91 7.77 -12.86
CA ARG A 129 -16.80 6.90 -13.34
C ARG A 129 -15.47 7.12 -12.65
N ASN A 130 -15.35 8.19 -11.87
CA ASN A 130 -14.09 8.54 -11.21
C ASN A 130 -14.13 8.13 -9.73
N GLY A 131 -12.95 8.08 -9.12
CA GLY A 131 -12.80 7.70 -7.73
C GLY A 131 -11.59 8.36 -7.09
N ALA A 132 -11.39 8.10 -5.82
CA ALA A 132 -10.26 8.61 -5.05
C ALA A 132 -10.02 7.71 -3.83
N SER A 133 -8.84 7.80 -3.24
CA SER A 133 -8.66 7.45 -1.83
C SER A 133 -8.17 8.67 -1.10
N ILE A 134 -8.73 8.89 0.09
CA ILE A 134 -8.39 10.02 0.95
C ILE A 134 -7.49 9.48 2.04
N GLN A 135 -6.35 10.13 2.20
CA GLN A 135 -5.26 9.59 2.99
C GLN A 135 -4.68 10.66 3.88
N TRP A 136 -4.12 10.20 4.99
CA TRP A 136 -3.41 11.06 5.91
C TRP A 136 -2.40 10.28 6.73
N TYR A 137 -1.63 10.99 7.53
CA TYR A 137 -0.69 10.40 8.46
C TYR A 137 -0.68 11.20 9.76
N ASP A 138 -0.30 10.53 10.83
CA ASP A 138 -0.03 11.13 12.14
C ASP A 138 1.34 10.69 12.66
N GLY A 139 1.64 10.98 13.92
CA GLY A 139 2.93 10.61 14.53
C GLY A 139 3.20 9.09 14.57
N GLY A 140 2.18 8.24 14.40
CA GLY A 140 2.30 6.79 14.43
C GLY A 140 2.30 6.13 13.05
N TYR A 141 1.36 6.51 12.16
CA TYR A 141 1.11 5.77 10.91
C TYR A 141 0.68 6.67 9.76
N GLY A 142 0.93 6.22 8.53
CA GLY A 142 0.17 6.63 7.34
C GLY A 142 -0.98 5.67 7.09
N PHE A 143 -2.12 6.20 6.62
CA PHE A 143 -3.36 5.43 6.48
C PHE A 143 -4.32 6.02 5.42
N ILE A 144 -5.23 5.16 4.96
CA ILE A 144 -6.37 5.52 4.12
C ILE A 144 -7.59 5.71 5.03
N MET A 145 -8.23 6.88 4.92
CA MET A 145 -9.41 7.27 5.70
C MET A 145 -10.72 6.85 5.00
N GLY A 146 -10.67 6.76 3.67
CA GLY A 146 -11.78 6.31 2.85
C GLY A 146 -11.40 6.20 1.39
N SER A 147 -12.29 5.58 0.61
CA SER A 147 -12.16 5.46 -0.82
C SER A 147 -13.49 5.67 -1.52
N TYR A 148 -13.46 6.52 -2.54
CA TYR A 148 -14.47 6.71 -3.56
C TYR A 148 -14.13 5.77 -4.70
N SER A 149 -15.03 4.84 -5.00
CA SER A 149 -14.98 4.09 -6.24
C SER A 149 -16.27 4.31 -7.03
N PRO A 150 -16.23 4.18 -8.35
CA PRO A 150 -17.41 4.25 -9.23
C PRO A 150 -18.56 3.31 -8.84
N VAL A 151 -18.26 2.28 -8.04
CA VAL A 151 -19.23 1.26 -7.64
C VAL A 151 -19.63 1.35 -6.17
N ALA A 152 -18.87 2.10 -5.36
CA ALA A 152 -19.12 2.26 -3.93
C ALA A 152 -18.26 3.38 -3.35
N LEU A 153 -18.89 4.22 -2.53
CA LEU A 153 -18.21 5.08 -1.58
C LEU A 153 -18.00 4.30 -0.27
N SER A 154 -16.79 4.32 0.25
CA SER A 154 -16.37 3.60 1.45
C SER A 154 -15.62 4.52 2.40
N SER A 155 -15.96 4.47 3.68
CA SER A 155 -15.16 5.08 4.76
C SER A 155 -14.69 4.03 5.74
N PHE A 156 -13.52 4.26 6.33
CA PHE A 156 -12.90 3.34 7.28
C PHE A 156 -12.93 3.97 8.67
N GLU A 157 -14.07 3.85 9.35
CA GLU A 157 -14.21 4.36 10.72
C GLU A 157 -13.34 3.52 11.66
N SER A 158 -12.60 4.17 12.54
CA SER A 158 -11.76 3.56 13.56
C SER A 158 -12.38 3.73 14.95
N ASP A 159 -11.78 3.06 15.93
CA ASP A 159 -12.11 3.23 17.34
C ASP A 159 -11.88 4.66 17.87
N LEU A 160 -11.14 5.51 17.15
CA LEU A 160 -10.99 6.94 17.46
C LEU A 160 -12.30 7.72 17.32
N CYS A 161 -13.32 7.15 16.67
CA CYS A 161 -14.65 7.76 16.55
C CYS A 161 -15.24 8.12 17.92
N ALA A 162 -15.07 7.27 18.93
CA ALA A 162 -15.66 7.49 20.26
C ALA A 162 -15.23 8.83 20.90
N GLN A 163 -14.04 9.31 20.58
CA GLN A 163 -13.50 10.58 21.06
C GLN A 163 -13.66 11.71 20.04
N ASN A 164 -13.96 11.38 18.78
CA ASN A 164 -13.96 12.31 17.65
C ASN A 164 -15.18 12.12 16.72
N PRO A 165 -16.42 12.03 17.25
CA PRO A 165 -17.57 11.62 16.44
C PRO A 165 -17.88 12.58 15.29
N GLU A 166 -17.52 13.86 15.44
CA GLU A 166 -17.85 14.93 14.49
C GLU A 166 -16.66 15.40 13.65
N SER A 167 -15.47 14.82 13.83
CA SER A 167 -14.27 15.20 13.08
C SER A 167 -13.74 14.06 12.23
N SER A 168 -12.96 14.41 11.21
CA SER A 168 -12.29 13.44 10.34
C SER A 168 -11.35 12.48 11.09
N GLN A 169 -10.96 12.81 12.32
CA GLN A 169 -10.13 11.92 13.15
C GLN A 169 -10.81 10.59 13.48
N ARG A 170 -12.14 10.48 13.37
CA ARG A 170 -12.83 9.18 13.47
C ARG A 170 -12.37 8.17 12.43
N PHE A 171 -11.81 8.62 11.29
CA PHE A 171 -11.30 7.75 10.23
C PHE A 171 -9.79 7.53 10.29
N PHE A 172 -9.10 8.11 11.27
CA PHE A 172 -7.65 7.96 11.38
C PHE A 172 -7.29 6.51 11.69
N ARG A 173 -6.28 5.98 11.00
CA ARG A 173 -5.80 4.60 11.17
C ARG A 173 -6.84 3.50 10.88
N GLY A 174 -7.95 3.81 10.19
CA GLY A 174 -8.96 2.82 9.80
C GLY A 174 -8.43 1.77 8.81
N TRP A 175 -7.57 2.20 7.88
CA TRP A 175 -6.77 1.32 7.03
C TRP A 175 -5.33 1.81 7.03
N VAL A 176 -4.48 1.20 7.86
CA VAL A 176 -3.06 1.55 7.94
C VAL A 176 -2.29 1.08 6.72
N ILE A 177 -1.34 1.91 6.27
CA ILE A 177 -0.39 1.58 5.21
C ILE A 177 0.90 1.05 5.85
N ALA A 178 1.56 1.89 6.64
CA ALA A 178 2.82 1.60 7.32
C ALA A 178 3.06 2.63 8.44
N PRO A 179 4.10 2.44 9.29
CA PRO A 179 4.49 3.42 10.30
C PRO A 179 4.84 4.78 9.69
N SER A 180 4.66 5.85 10.47
CA SER A 180 4.92 7.25 10.09
C SER A 180 6.37 7.49 9.68
N ILE A 181 7.29 6.70 10.23
CA ILE A 181 8.70 6.66 9.87
C ILE A 181 8.94 5.35 9.13
N VAL A 182 9.22 5.44 7.82
CA VAL A 182 9.30 4.28 6.95
C VAL A 182 10.51 3.42 7.32
N PRO A 183 10.30 2.12 7.61
CA PRO A 183 11.39 1.22 7.95
C PRO A 183 12.38 1.03 6.80
N ALA A 184 13.63 0.68 7.15
CA ALA A 184 14.69 0.35 6.20
C ALA A 184 14.30 -0.76 5.21
N LEU A 185 14.98 -0.81 4.07
CA LEU A 185 14.86 -1.92 3.10
C LEU A 185 15.03 -3.28 3.78
N GLY A 186 14.17 -4.23 3.44
CA GLY A 186 14.13 -5.58 4.01
C GLY A 186 13.40 -5.67 5.35
N THR A 187 12.98 -4.54 5.94
CA THR A 187 12.25 -4.55 7.21
C THR A 187 10.77 -4.82 6.97
N ALA A 188 10.22 -5.76 7.74
CA ALA A 188 8.80 -6.07 7.78
C ALA A 188 8.19 -5.73 9.15
N GLY A 189 6.88 -5.52 9.19
CA GLY A 189 6.12 -5.30 10.41
C GLY A 189 4.63 -5.57 10.22
N TYR A 190 3.90 -5.52 11.32
CA TYR A 190 2.47 -5.74 11.33
C TYR A 190 1.79 -4.98 12.48
N GLY A 191 0.48 -4.81 12.37
CA GLY A 191 -0.36 -4.23 13.42
C GLY A 191 -1.83 -4.58 13.21
N VAL A 192 -2.57 -4.62 14.32
CA VAL A 192 -4.02 -4.79 14.30
C VAL A 192 -4.68 -3.44 14.53
N PHE A 193 -5.53 -3.06 13.59
CA PHE A 193 -6.21 -1.76 13.61
C PHE A 193 -7.72 -2.01 13.58
N PRO A 194 -8.44 -1.68 14.67
CA PRO A 194 -9.89 -1.79 14.69
C PRO A 194 -10.51 -0.84 13.68
N SER A 195 -11.29 -1.37 12.75
CA SER A 195 -12.03 -0.54 11.80
C SER A 195 -13.37 -1.12 11.38
N LYS A 196 -14.25 -0.23 10.96
CA LYS A 196 -15.55 -0.51 10.39
C LYS A 196 -15.61 0.11 9.01
N LEU A 197 -15.77 -0.76 8.01
CA LEU A 197 -16.12 -0.34 6.67
C LEU A 197 -17.59 0.10 6.67
N ASN A 198 -17.82 1.38 6.37
CA ASN A 198 -19.16 1.89 6.08
C ASN A 198 -19.26 2.17 4.59
N THR A 199 -20.35 1.70 3.97
CA THR A 199 -20.67 1.99 2.57
C THR A 199 -21.60 3.19 2.49
N GLY A 200 -21.35 4.09 1.55
CA GLY A 200 -22.12 5.33 1.37
C GLY A 200 -21.36 6.57 1.81
N ASP A 201 -21.99 7.71 1.59
CA ASP A 201 -21.44 9.05 1.79
C ASP A 201 -21.03 9.32 3.25
N PRO A 202 -19.73 9.63 3.52
CA PRO A 202 -19.23 9.93 4.86
C PRO A 202 -20.05 10.98 5.60
N ALA A 203 -20.48 12.06 4.93
CA ALA A 203 -21.28 13.12 5.56
C ALA A 203 -22.70 12.65 5.92
N LYS A 204 -23.19 11.57 5.30
CA LYS A 204 -24.53 10.99 5.56
C LYS A 204 -24.46 9.79 6.51
N LEU A 205 -23.26 9.40 6.96
CA LEU A 205 -23.14 8.38 7.99
C LEU A 205 -23.77 8.89 9.27
N ALA A 206 -24.37 7.97 10.03
CA ALA A 206 -24.91 8.30 11.33
C ALA A 206 -23.83 8.98 12.20
N THR A 207 -24.21 10.05 12.89
CA THR A 207 -23.33 10.76 13.81
C THR A 207 -22.89 9.87 14.99
N GLY A 208 -23.63 8.78 15.26
CA GLY A 208 -23.22 7.74 16.21
C GLY A 208 -22.13 6.83 15.65
N CYS A 209 -21.11 6.56 16.47
CA CYS A 209 -20.02 5.64 16.16
C CYS A 209 -20.48 4.17 16.19
N ALA A 210 -19.81 3.33 15.40
CA ALA A 210 -20.03 1.90 15.45
C ALA A 210 -19.77 1.34 16.85
N GLN A 211 -20.68 0.49 17.32
CA GLN A 211 -20.54 -0.20 18.61
C GLN A 211 -19.52 -1.35 18.54
N ARG A 212 -19.17 -1.81 17.34
CA ARG A 212 -18.26 -2.92 17.11
C ARG A 212 -17.40 -2.65 15.88
N TYR A 213 -16.10 -2.86 16.05
CA TYR A 213 -15.10 -2.75 15.00
C TYR A 213 -14.56 -4.14 14.65
N ASN A 214 -14.25 -4.36 13.39
CA ASN A 214 -13.50 -5.53 12.97
C ASN A 214 -12.03 -5.32 13.32
N ARG A 215 -11.35 -6.38 13.73
CA ARG A 215 -9.90 -6.35 13.96
C ARG A 215 -9.20 -6.61 12.63
N GLY A 216 -8.84 -5.55 11.90
CA GLY A 216 -8.11 -5.69 10.63
C GLY A 216 -6.62 -5.89 10.91
N LEU A 217 -6.01 -6.93 10.32
CA LEU A 217 -4.55 -7.09 10.33
C LEU A 217 -3.97 -6.33 9.14
N THR A 218 -3.02 -5.43 9.41
CA THR A 218 -2.19 -4.82 8.38
C THR A 218 -0.77 -5.32 8.54
N THR A 219 -0.15 -5.76 7.45
CA THR A 219 1.27 -6.10 7.39
C THR A 219 1.96 -5.19 6.38
N TRP A 220 3.19 -4.78 6.64
CA TRP A 220 3.98 -3.99 5.70
C TRP A 220 5.39 -4.54 5.58
N PHE A 221 6.00 -4.39 4.42
CA PHE A 221 7.43 -4.60 4.26
C PHE A 221 7.99 -3.64 3.23
N THR A 222 9.21 -3.21 3.45
CA THR A 222 9.91 -2.32 2.53
C THR A 222 10.84 -3.13 1.64
N THR A 223 10.70 -3.04 0.32
CA THR A 223 11.58 -3.73 -0.64
C THR A 223 11.88 -2.88 -1.86
N LYS A 224 12.80 -3.34 -2.71
CA LYS A 224 12.89 -2.86 -4.09
C LYS A 224 11.99 -3.72 -4.97
N PHE A 225 11.20 -3.08 -5.82
CA PHE A 225 10.27 -3.76 -6.71
C PHE A 225 10.48 -3.33 -8.16
N GLN A 226 10.60 -4.32 -9.04
CA GLN A 226 10.69 -4.11 -10.47
C GLN A 226 9.30 -3.96 -11.08
N TYR A 227 8.95 -2.73 -11.46
CA TYR A 227 7.69 -2.41 -12.10
C TYR A 227 7.74 -2.64 -13.62
N LYS A 228 6.55 -2.65 -14.24
CA LYS A 228 6.31 -2.91 -15.67
C LYS A 228 6.78 -1.75 -16.54
N SER A 229 6.91 -0.56 -15.96
CA SER A 229 7.64 0.58 -16.54
C SER A 229 9.14 0.35 -16.67
N ASN A 230 9.66 -0.79 -16.18
CA ASN A 230 11.07 -1.10 -16.01
C ASN A 230 11.79 -0.28 -14.94
N LEU A 231 11.06 0.54 -14.17
CA LEU A 231 11.62 1.20 -12.99
C LEU A 231 11.76 0.20 -11.83
N ASN A 232 12.91 0.23 -11.17
CA ASN A 232 13.16 -0.51 -9.95
C ASN A 232 13.12 0.47 -8.77
N LEU A 233 11.96 0.54 -8.10
CA LEU A 233 11.69 1.56 -7.09
C LEU A 233 11.67 0.94 -5.69
N VAL A 234 12.00 1.76 -4.69
CA VAL A 234 11.79 1.37 -3.29
C VAL A 234 10.32 1.51 -2.97
N SER A 235 9.72 0.40 -2.53
CA SER A 235 8.29 0.29 -2.31
C SER A 235 7.98 -0.16 -0.89
N ILE A 236 7.04 0.51 -0.26
CA ILE A 236 6.31 -0.03 0.88
C ILE A 236 5.22 -0.91 0.31
N VAL A 237 5.26 -2.20 0.62
CA VAL A 237 4.23 -3.15 0.24
C VAL A 237 3.37 -3.42 1.46
N SER A 238 2.15 -2.88 1.45
CA SER A 238 1.20 -2.95 2.56
C SER A 238 0.04 -3.87 2.22
N SER A 239 -0.22 -4.86 3.06
CA SER A 239 -1.31 -5.81 2.94
C SER A 239 -2.32 -5.62 4.05
N HIS A 240 -3.59 -5.44 3.69
CA HIS A 240 -4.69 -5.25 4.62
C HIS A 240 -5.68 -6.41 4.54
N TYR A 241 -5.76 -7.16 5.64
CA TYR A 241 -6.74 -8.18 5.88
C TYR A 241 -7.87 -7.58 6.72
N SER A 242 -9.12 -7.81 6.32
CA SER A 242 -10.28 -7.31 7.08
C SER A 242 -10.51 -8.02 8.42
N ARG A 243 -9.68 -9.01 8.74
CA ARG A 243 -9.71 -9.84 9.95
C ARG A 243 -8.29 -10.11 10.43
N SER A 244 -8.19 -10.46 11.71
CA SER A 244 -7.01 -11.03 12.36
C SER A 244 -7.43 -12.28 13.14
N SER A 245 -6.48 -13.12 13.50
CA SER A 245 -6.67 -14.13 14.54
C SER A 245 -6.96 -13.47 15.90
N LYS A 246 -7.28 -14.30 16.91
CA LYS A 246 -7.53 -13.81 18.28
C LYS A 246 -6.29 -13.15 18.87
N SER A 247 -5.11 -13.74 18.64
CA SER A 247 -3.80 -13.18 19.02
C SER A 247 -3.54 -11.85 18.30
N GLY A 248 -3.99 -11.72 17.05
CA GLY A 248 -3.71 -10.57 16.19
C GLY A 248 -2.40 -10.70 15.40
N GLU A 249 -1.76 -11.87 15.44
CA GLU A 249 -0.45 -12.11 14.81
C GLU A 249 -0.57 -12.70 13.40
N THR A 250 -1.75 -13.21 13.04
CA THR A 250 -2.03 -13.84 11.74
C THR A 250 -3.36 -13.34 11.16
N PRO A 251 -3.64 -13.54 9.86
CA PRO A 251 -4.90 -13.10 9.25
C PRO A 251 -6.12 -13.94 9.67
N GLY A 252 -5.93 -15.05 10.40
CA GLY A 252 -6.98 -15.96 10.81
C GLY A 252 -7.81 -16.46 9.63
N GLU A 253 -9.14 -16.34 9.73
CA GLU A 253 -10.09 -16.78 8.70
C GLU A 253 -10.23 -15.84 7.49
N ALA A 254 -9.36 -14.84 7.34
CA ALA A 254 -9.43 -13.96 6.17
C ALA A 254 -9.22 -14.78 4.88
N MET A 255 -10.18 -14.68 3.96
CA MET A 255 -10.09 -15.31 2.63
C MET A 255 -9.56 -14.37 1.54
N GLN A 256 -9.46 -13.08 1.84
CA GLN A 256 -9.05 -12.03 0.90
C GLN A 256 -8.12 -11.02 1.59
N VAL A 257 -7.25 -10.42 0.79
CA VAL A 257 -6.35 -9.35 1.22
C VAL A 257 -6.18 -8.38 0.07
N GLU A 258 -6.18 -7.09 0.37
CA GLU A 258 -5.79 -6.06 -0.57
C GLU A 258 -4.34 -5.66 -0.29
N GLN A 259 -3.52 -5.62 -1.33
CA GLN A 259 -2.10 -5.26 -1.24
C GLN A 259 -1.85 -3.99 -2.06
N THR A 260 -1.23 -3.00 -1.43
CA THR A 260 -0.91 -1.70 -2.02
C THR A 260 0.59 -1.50 -2.01
N TYR A 261 1.10 -0.81 -3.02
CA TYR A 261 2.50 -0.47 -3.15
C TYR A 261 2.64 1.04 -3.22
N TRP A 262 3.52 1.58 -2.39
CA TRP A 262 3.74 3.00 -2.24
C TRP A 262 5.19 3.32 -2.53
N THR A 263 5.44 4.27 -3.41
CA THR A 263 6.80 4.69 -3.79
C THR A 263 6.95 6.19 -3.54
N ARG A 264 8.19 6.63 -3.33
CA ARG A 264 8.49 8.07 -3.21
C ARG A 264 8.17 8.82 -4.48
N GLU A 265 8.37 8.14 -5.60
CA GLU A 265 8.19 8.72 -6.92
C GLU A 265 6.72 9.04 -7.18
N PHE A 266 5.82 8.07 -6.96
CA PHE A 266 4.46 8.16 -7.48
C PHE A 266 3.35 8.14 -6.43
N GLY A 267 3.63 7.96 -5.15
CA GLY A 267 2.59 7.67 -4.16
C GLY A 267 2.04 6.24 -4.34
N LEU A 268 0.71 6.06 -4.31
CA LEU A 268 0.06 4.78 -4.62
C LEU A 268 0.40 4.33 -6.05
N SER A 269 1.32 3.39 -6.17
CA SER A 269 1.94 2.96 -7.42
C SER A 269 1.37 1.67 -7.96
N ARG A 270 0.77 0.84 -7.11
CA ARG A 270 0.13 -0.43 -7.50
C ARG A 270 -0.88 -0.87 -6.45
N TRP A 271 -1.97 -1.48 -6.90
CA TRP A 271 -2.98 -2.09 -6.05
C TRP A 271 -3.31 -3.48 -6.57
N GLU A 272 -3.44 -4.43 -5.65
CA GLU A 272 -3.71 -5.84 -5.92
C GLU A 272 -4.78 -6.36 -4.99
N LYS A 273 -5.54 -7.33 -5.48
CA LYS A 273 -6.40 -8.16 -4.64
C LYS A 273 -5.94 -9.60 -4.70
N TRP A 274 -5.72 -10.20 -3.55
CA TRP A 274 -5.39 -11.63 -3.42
C TRP A 274 -6.50 -12.36 -2.70
N ALA A 275 -6.71 -13.62 -3.06
CA ALA A 275 -7.71 -14.49 -2.43
C ALA A 275 -7.14 -15.89 -2.21
N ARG A 276 -7.58 -16.56 -1.14
CA ARG A 276 -7.24 -17.97 -0.86
C ARG A 276 -7.74 -18.90 -1.96
N GLU A 277 -7.12 -20.06 -2.06
CA GLU A 277 -7.43 -21.13 -3.01
C GLU A 277 -8.88 -21.60 -2.93
N ASP A 278 -9.48 -21.54 -1.74
CA ASP A 278 -10.85 -21.94 -1.44
C ASP A 278 -11.87 -20.81 -1.58
N TRP A 279 -11.43 -19.60 -1.91
CA TRP A 279 -12.33 -18.48 -2.14
C TRP A 279 -13.00 -18.53 -3.52
N VAL A 280 -14.31 -18.29 -3.54
CA VAL A 280 -15.13 -18.18 -4.75
C VAL A 280 -15.71 -16.78 -4.84
N HIS A 281 -15.56 -16.13 -6.01
CA HIS A 281 -16.04 -14.77 -6.22
C HIS A 281 -17.58 -14.71 -6.15
N PRO A 282 -18.15 -13.92 -5.20
CA PRO A 282 -19.56 -14.04 -4.83
C PRO A 282 -20.53 -13.70 -5.96
N ARG A 283 -20.13 -12.83 -6.91
CA ARG A 283 -21.00 -12.43 -8.05
C ARG A 283 -20.80 -13.25 -9.32
N SER A 284 -19.62 -13.86 -9.49
CA SER A 284 -19.28 -14.53 -10.77
C SER A 284 -19.17 -16.05 -10.62
N GLY A 285 -19.16 -16.57 -9.38
CA GLY A 285 -18.99 -17.99 -9.09
C GLY A 285 -17.61 -18.54 -9.42
N GLN A 286 -16.64 -17.68 -9.77
CA GLN A 286 -15.33 -18.13 -10.23
C GLN A 286 -14.36 -18.33 -9.06
N ALA A 287 -13.62 -19.43 -9.08
CA ALA A 287 -12.57 -19.71 -8.12
C ALA A 287 -11.34 -18.79 -8.31
N ALA A 288 -10.61 -18.52 -7.22
CA ALA A 288 -9.43 -17.66 -7.23
C ALA A 288 -8.36 -18.03 -8.28
N PRO A 289 -7.99 -19.32 -8.49
CA PRO A 289 -6.99 -19.68 -9.50
C PRO A 289 -7.39 -19.29 -10.92
N ALA A 290 -8.68 -19.42 -11.27
CA ALA A 290 -9.19 -19.08 -12.59
C ALA A 290 -9.16 -17.55 -12.84
N LEU A 291 -9.45 -16.76 -11.81
CA LEU A 291 -9.32 -15.30 -11.87
C LEU A 291 -7.85 -14.88 -12.02
N ALA A 292 -6.95 -15.49 -11.25
CA ALA A 292 -5.52 -15.20 -11.35
C ALA A 292 -4.93 -15.57 -12.71
N ALA A 293 -5.39 -16.68 -13.32
CA ALA A 293 -4.99 -17.04 -14.67
C ALA A 293 -5.36 -15.97 -15.71
N ARG A 294 -6.54 -15.35 -15.55
CA ARG A 294 -6.97 -14.22 -16.41
C ARG A 294 -6.11 -12.97 -16.19
N ILE A 295 -5.74 -12.67 -14.95
CA ILE A 295 -4.86 -11.54 -14.63
C ILE A 295 -3.49 -11.73 -15.26
N ALA A 296 -2.89 -12.92 -15.12
CA ALA A 296 -1.61 -13.25 -15.73
C ALA A 296 -1.69 -13.16 -17.27
N ALA A 297 -2.72 -13.77 -17.88
CA ALA A 297 -2.93 -13.71 -19.32
C ALA A 297 -3.18 -12.29 -19.86
N ALA A 298 -3.81 -11.41 -19.08
CA ALA A 298 -4.03 -10.03 -19.47
C ALA A 298 -2.72 -9.22 -19.54
N GLY A 299 -1.66 -9.64 -18.83
CA GLY A 299 -0.34 -9.03 -18.90
C GLY A 299 -0.28 -7.56 -18.45
N ARG A 300 -1.33 -7.03 -17.82
CA ARG A 300 -1.45 -5.61 -17.42
C ARG A 300 -0.61 -5.23 -16.19
N CYS A 301 -0.12 -6.22 -15.45
CA CYS A 301 0.63 -5.97 -14.22
C CYS A 301 2.05 -6.47 -14.29
N SER A 302 2.95 -5.80 -13.57
CA SER A 302 4.27 -6.37 -13.28
C SER A 302 4.09 -7.72 -12.60
N ARG A 303 5.00 -8.65 -12.86
CA ARG A 303 5.09 -9.87 -12.07
C ARG A 303 5.37 -9.48 -10.61
N PRO A 304 4.59 -9.96 -9.62
CA PRO A 304 4.87 -9.67 -8.21
C PRO A 304 6.05 -10.54 -7.73
N ALA A 305 7.25 -10.33 -8.28
CA ALA A 305 8.45 -11.08 -7.96
C ALA A 305 9.00 -10.67 -6.59
N LEU A 306 8.24 -10.98 -5.55
CA LEU A 306 8.56 -10.73 -4.15
C LEU A 306 9.23 -11.97 -3.56
N ASP A 307 10.29 -11.73 -2.79
CA ASP A 307 10.90 -12.73 -1.92
C ASP A 307 9.96 -13.15 -0.79
N GLY A 308 10.29 -14.25 -0.12
CA GLY A 308 9.57 -14.67 1.07
C GLY A 308 9.80 -13.71 2.22
N VAL A 309 8.74 -13.42 2.98
CA VAL A 309 8.75 -12.48 4.11
C VAL A 309 8.21 -13.17 5.35
N SER A 310 8.93 -13.07 6.48
CA SER A 310 8.41 -13.41 7.80
C SER A 310 8.03 -12.12 8.51
N TYR A 311 6.75 -11.93 8.84
CA TYR A 311 6.29 -10.73 9.55
C TYR A 311 6.45 -10.87 11.06
N ASN A 312 6.33 -12.10 11.56
CA ASN A 312 6.60 -12.51 12.94
C ASN A 312 6.89 -14.02 12.96
N ASP A 313 6.92 -14.64 14.15
CA ASP A 313 7.16 -16.08 14.32
C ASP A 313 5.94 -16.95 13.93
N LYS A 314 4.74 -16.35 13.79
CA LYS A 314 3.49 -17.02 13.42
C LYS A 314 3.10 -16.86 11.95
N LEU A 315 3.48 -15.76 11.31
CA LEU A 315 3.06 -15.41 9.96
C LEU A 315 4.25 -15.31 9.01
N GLN A 316 4.23 -16.19 8.02
CA GLN A 316 5.20 -16.21 6.94
C GLN A 316 4.48 -16.23 5.59
N VAL A 317 4.98 -15.45 4.63
CA VAL A 317 4.52 -15.47 3.24
C VAL A 317 5.68 -15.95 2.38
N SER A 318 5.45 -16.93 1.52
CA SER A 318 6.46 -17.42 0.59
C SER A 318 6.80 -16.38 -0.47
N ALA A 319 7.91 -16.61 -1.18
CA ALA A 319 8.11 -15.94 -2.45
C ALA A 319 6.93 -16.25 -3.39
N THR A 320 6.69 -15.33 -4.32
CA THR A 320 5.68 -15.56 -5.35
C THR A 320 6.16 -16.67 -6.29
N SER A 321 5.26 -17.59 -6.64
CA SER A 321 5.53 -18.74 -7.49
C SER A 321 6.21 -18.32 -8.80
N GLY A 322 7.05 -19.19 -9.35
CA GLY A 322 7.69 -19.02 -10.66
C GLY A 322 6.75 -19.27 -11.86
N ASP A 323 5.51 -19.69 -11.62
CA ASP A 323 4.55 -20.00 -12.69
C ASP A 323 4.18 -18.71 -13.46
N PRO A 324 4.31 -18.67 -14.80
CA PRO A 324 3.84 -17.54 -15.61
C PRO A 324 2.31 -17.53 -15.80
N LYS A 325 1.61 -18.63 -15.53
CA LYS A 325 0.18 -18.78 -15.79
C LYS A 325 -0.71 -18.21 -14.70
N ALA A 326 -0.20 -18.10 -13.47
CA ALA A 326 -0.92 -17.49 -12.36
C ALA A 326 0.09 -16.97 -11.33
N TYR A 327 -0.23 -15.83 -10.73
CA TYR A 327 0.55 -15.30 -9.63
C TYR A 327 0.00 -15.85 -8.33
N ALA A 328 0.80 -16.66 -7.65
CA ALA A 328 0.40 -17.34 -6.42
C ALA A 328 1.51 -17.26 -5.36
N ARG A 329 1.14 -17.31 -4.07
CA ARG A 329 2.07 -17.42 -2.95
C ARG A 329 1.43 -18.17 -1.80
N THR A 330 2.21 -18.84 -0.98
CA THR A 330 1.71 -19.52 0.23
C THR A 330 1.77 -18.56 1.41
N VAL A 331 0.66 -18.45 2.14
CA VAL A 331 0.62 -17.80 3.45
C VAL A 331 0.54 -18.90 4.49
N ARG A 332 1.54 -18.96 5.36
CA ARG A 332 1.68 -19.92 6.44
C ARG A 332 1.30 -19.27 7.75
N ASP A 333 0.28 -19.83 8.39
CA ASP A 333 -0.18 -19.50 9.72
C ASP A 333 0.29 -20.60 10.67
N ARG A 334 1.38 -20.33 11.41
CA ARG A 334 1.94 -21.27 12.39
C ARG A 334 1.20 -21.25 13.73
N GLU A 335 0.28 -20.32 13.95
CA GLU A 335 -0.62 -20.35 15.11
C GLU A 335 -1.60 -21.54 14.96
N THR A 336 -2.13 -21.72 13.76
CA THR A 336 -3.08 -22.81 13.44
C THR A 336 -2.43 -24.04 12.78
N GLY A 337 -1.21 -23.90 12.26
CA GLY A 337 -0.53 -24.92 11.47
C GLY A 337 -1.04 -25.04 10.04
N GLN A 338 -1.83 -24.07 9.56
CA GLN A 338 -2.42 -24.07 8.21
C GLN A 338 -1.53 -23.32 7.21
N ASP A 339 -1.43 -23.89 6.01
CA ASP A 339 -0.82 -23.26 4.84
C ASP A 339 -1.90 -23.07 3.78
N HIS A 340 -2.08 -21.85 3.31
CA HIS A 340 -3.02 -21.52 2.23
C HIS A 340 -2.30 -20.95 1.03
N THR A 341 -2.74 -21.32 -0.18
CA THR A 341 -2.23 -20.75 -1.42
C THR A 341 -3.10 -19.58 -1.87
N TRP A 342 -2.53 -18.40 -1.87
CA TRP A 342 -3.19 -17.17 -2.27
C TRP A 342 -2.88 -16.83 -3.71
N TYR A 343 -3.91 -16.45 -4.45
CA TYR A 343 -3.86 -16.11 -5.87
C TYR A 343 -4.19 -14.64 -6.08
N MET A 344 -3.43 -13.94 -6.92
CA MET A 344 -3.71 -12.55 -7.27
C MET A 344 -4.90 -12.49 -8.25
N THR A 345 -6.05 -12.05 -7.78
CA THR A 345 -7.33 -12.05 -8.52
C THR A 345 -7.66 -10.72 -9.19
N LEU A 346 -7.03 -9.63 -8.75
CA LEU A 346 -7.07 -8.32 -9.42
C LEU A 346 -5.72 -7.64 -9.27
N CYS A 347 -5.36 -6.83 -10.25
CA CYS A 347 -4.18 -6.00 -10.17
C CYS A 347 -4.30 -4.78 -11.09
N GLU A 348 -3.84 -3.65 -10.58
CA GLU A 348 -3.64 -2.40 -11.32
C GLU A 348 -2.25 -1.85 -10.98
N ASP A 349 -1.40 -1.72 -11.99
CA ASP A 349 -0.04 -1.22 -11.86
C ASP A 349 0.05 0.18 -12.47
N TYR A 350 0.16 1.19 -11.62
CA TYR A 350 0.05 2.60 -11.97
C TYR A 350 1.41 3.24 -12.27
N THR A 351 2.41 2.49 -12.72
CA THR A 351 3.75 3.05 -12.97
C THR A 351 3.99 3.50 -14.40
N ASN A 352 2.95 3.47 -15.25
CA ASN A 352 3.01 3.99 -16.61
C ASN A 352 2.93 5.53 -16.58
N ALA A 353 4.05 6.18 -16.29
CA ALA A 353 4.12 7.63 -16.15
C ALA A 353 4.21 8.32 -17.53
N ALA A 354 3.44 9.39 -17.71
CA ALA A 354 3.43 10.18 -18.94
C ALA A 354 3.21 11.67 -18.63
N VAL A 355 3.73 12.54 -19.48
CA VAL A 355 3.44 13.98 -19.41
C VAL A 355 1.96 14.20 -19.77
N PRO A 356 1.17 14.93 -18.96
CA PRO A 356 -0.24 15.17 -19.23
C PRO A 356 -0.44 15.97 -20.52
N SER A 357 -1.60 15.78 -21.17
CA SER A 357 -2.04 16.72 -22.20
C SER A 357 -2.29 18.10 -21.58
N THR A 358 -2.06 19.16 -22.35
CA THR A 358 -2.24 20.53 -21.87
C THR A 358 -3.71 20.86 -21.57
N SER A 359 -4.65 20.14 -22.18
CA SER A 359 -6.10 20.32 -22.10
C SER A 359 -6.74 19.89 -20.77
N THR A 360 -6.11 19.00 -20.00
CA THR A 360 -6.74 18.43 -18.80
C THR A 360 -6.29 19.14 -17.52
N ASP A 361 -7.26 19.72 -16.80
CA ASP A 361 -7.08 20.27 -15.45
C ASP A 361 -7.37 19.20 -14.40
N TYR A 362 -6.37 18.37 -14.13
CA TYR A 362 -6.45 17.32 -13.12
C TYR A 362 -6.73 17.85 -11.71
N LEU A 363 -6.29 19.07 -11.36
CA LEU A 363 -6.49 19.61 -10.01
C LEU A 363 -7.95 19.97 -9.75
N LYS A 364 -8.67 20.51 -10.74
CA LYS A 364 -10.12 20.75 -10.65
C LYS A 364 -10.85 19.46 -10.23
N PHE A 365 -10.50 18.33 -10.84
CA PHE A 365 -11.08 17.03 -10.47
C PHE A 365 -10.72 16.62 -9.05
N VAL A 366 -9.43 16.59 -8.68
CA VAL A 366 -8.99 16.11 -7.35
C VAL A 366 -9.64 16.91 -6.22
N ASN A 367 -9.72 18.24 -6.37
CA ASN A 367 -10.29 19.11 -5.35
C ASN A 367 -11.79 18.83 -5.09
N GLY A 368 -12.51 18.28 -6.08
CA GLY A 368 -13.94 17.96 -5.98
C GLY A 368 -14.27 16.53 -5.53
N LEU A 369 -13.30 15.60 -5.51
CA LEU A 369 -13.57 14.17 -5.30
C LEU A 369 -13.77 13.74 -3.83
N ALA A 370 -13.53 14.63 -2.86
CA ALA A 370 -13.55 14.30 -1.44
C ALA A 370 -14.67 15.04 -0.69
N ASP A 371 -15.48 14.26 0.02
CA ASP A 371 -16.54 14.73 0.92
C ASP A 371 -15.98 15.68 1.99
N ASP A 372 -16.80 16.64 2.38
CA ASP A 372 -16.42 17.70 3.30
C ASP A 372 -16.05 17.19 4.70
N LEU A 373 -16.57 16.04 5.13
CA LEU A 373 -16.26 15.45 6.43
C LEU A 373 -14.77 15.12 6.58
N TYR A 374 -14.06 14.79 5.50
CA TYR A 374 -12.61 14.51 5.57
C TYR A 374 -11.75 15.75 5.89
N TRP A 375 -12.34 16.93 5.79
CA TRP A 375 -11.70 18.22 5.98
C TRP A 375 -12.15 18.93 7.26
N LYS A 376 -13.00 18.28 8.06
CA LYS A 376 -13.50 18.79 9.34
C LYS A 376 -12.69 18.23 10.51
#